data_AF-A0A356TAE5-F1
#
_entry.id   AF-A0A356TAE5-F1
#
_cell.length_a   1.000
_cell.length_b   1.000
_cell.length_c   1.000
_cell.angle_alpha   90.00
_cell.angle_beta   90.00
_cell.angle_gamma   90.00
#
_symmetry.space_group_name_H-M   'P 1'
#
loop_
_entity.id
_entity.type
_entity.pdbx_description
1 polymer ?
#
loop_
_entity_poly.entity_id
_entity_poly.type
_entity_poly.pdbx_seq_one_letter_code
_entity_poly.pdbx_strand_id
1 'polypeptide(L)'
;MALGRRGTPLAATRDDVQGALLGDVDVAAMASAAVALLEAIEAAQLETLVGTDATLTVETPAGRFAVRGAGDDTYEAAEWDGALFLLDLGGDDTYRFAAGATASADHGVGVAIDVGGTDTYGYAEVAVPSDEGPPGHRRLPSDGAGRASDPPQSLSEISRQGAGRLGVGLLLDLGPEGDRYRSLRLSQGWGALGVGLLYDRGGDDVYEGEAGVQGGASFGVGVLLDGGGNDSYVAYHGAQGYAYVRAVGLLYDRDGDDTYLGVVDDVLYTSPQDATSNSSFVQGAGFGRRADFTDGVFMSGGLGVLRDRAGRDRYTAGVFAQATGFWYGAGMLLEGGGDDHYDGVWYVQSGDAHYAISVLLEDGGSDDFNQLATRRNVALGGGHDFSIAWFVDAGGDDVYRAPGISYGAGNEGGAGIFADLAGADRYDATRDNSFGHAAISRPGEDPLRQMHGTVGVFLDADGVDTYARPEIAPVANDATWQQARTGPEEGERGVGVDRSGGRAGL
;
A
#
# COMPACT_ATOMS: atom_id res chain seq x y z
N MET A 1 -9.85 20.33 0.91
CA MET A 1 -9.47 19.56 2.11
C MET A 1 -7.97 19.30 2.07
N ALA A 2 -7.28 19.52 3.18
CA ALA A 2 -5.82 19.49 3.28
C ALA A 2 -5.26 18.05 3.42
N LEU A 3 -5.49 17.20 2.41
CA LEU A 3 -4.99 15.82 2.37
C LEU A 3 -3.45 15.75 2.42
N GLY A 4 -2.74 16.84 2.08
CA GLY A 4 -1.27 16.92 2.14
C GLY A 4 -0.67 17.38 3.49
N ARG A 5 -1.46 17.62 4.55
CA ARG A 5 -0.93 18.07 5.86
C ARG A 5 -0.97 17.02 6.97
N ARG A 6 -1.68 15.91 6.81
CA ARG A 6 -2.11 15.06 7.94
C ARG A 6 -1.80 13.57 7.76
N GLY A 7 -0.67 13.22 7.15
CA GLY A 7 -0.33 11.81 6.95
C GLY A 7 1.04 11.56 6.34
N THR A 8 1.52 12.45 5.47
CA THR A 8 2.88 12.38 4.92
C THR A 8 3.84 13.30 5.70
N PRO A 9 4.93 12.79 6.29
CA PRO A 9 5.84 13.53 7.18
C PRO A 9 6.67 14.65 6.50
N LEU A 10 6.52 14.83 5.19
CA LEU A 10 7.28 15.78 4.39
C LEU A 10 6.38 16.87 3.82
N ALA A 11 6.10 17.90 4.63
CA ALA A 11 5.40 19.09 4.15
C ALA A 11 6.24 19.83 3.08
N ALA A 12 5.60 20.23 1.98
CA ALA A 12 6.25 20.95 0.86
C ALA A 12 6.87 22.31 1.27
N THR A 13 6.57 22.81 2.48
CA THR A 13 7.17 24.03 3.03
C THR A 13 8.52 23.79 3.71
N ARG A 14 8.96 22.54 3.88
CA ARG A 14 10.26 22.24 4.48
C ARG A 14 11.38 22.47 3.46
N ASP A 15 12.49 23.04 3.91
CA ASP A 15 13.63 23.38 3.05
C ASP A 15 14.28 22.13 2.42
N ASP A 16 14.33 21.01 3.14
CA ASP A 16 14.85 19.73 2.63
C ASP A 16 14.00 19.18 1.47
N VAL A 17 12.68 19.26 1.59
CA VAL A 17 11.74 18.88 0.51
C VAL A 17 11.88 19.83 -0.68
N GLN A 18 12.00 21.14 -0.44
CA GLN A 18 12.20 22.11 -1.51
C GLN A 18 13.52 21.91 -2.23
N GLY A 19 14.61 21.71 -1.49
CA GLY A 19 15.92 21.40 -2.04
C GLY A 19 15.90 20.11 -2.86
N ALA A 20 15.28 19.05 -2.34
CA ALA A 20 15.11 17.81 -3.09
C ALA A 20 14.30 17.99 -4.38
N LEU A 21 13.22 18.78 -4.35
CA LEU A 21 12.45 19.14 -5.54
C LEU A 21 13.29 19.93 -6.56
N LEU A 22 14.28 20.70 -6.08
CA LEU A 22 15.23 21.47 -6.89
C LEU A 22 16.46 20.66 -7.33
N GLY A 23 16.60 19.41 -6.88
CA GLY A 23 17.67 18.49 -7.29
C GLY A 23 18.83 18.35 -6.30
N ASP A 24 18.68 18.81 -5.05
CA ASP A 24 19.73 18.69 -4.02
C ASP A 24 19.85 17.25 -3.46
N VAL A 25 18.88 16.37 -3.75
CA VAL A 25 18.85 14.98 -3.29
C VAL A 25 18.82 14.05 -4.49
N ASP A 26 19.80 13.14 -4.58
CA ASP A 26 19.90 12.12 -5.62
C ASP A 26 19.49 10.74 -5.09
N VAL A 27 18.19 10.47 -5.13
CA VAL A 27 17.62 9.17 -4.70
C VAL A 27 18.12 8.02 -5.56
N ALA A 28 18.44 8.24 -6.84
CA ALA A 28 18.96 7.19 -7.71
C ALA A 28 20.38 6.77 -7.31
N ALA A 29 21.22 7.72 -6.92
CA ALA A 29 22.52 7.44 -6.33
C ALA A 29 22.40 6.69 -4.99
N MET A 30 21.45 7.07 -4.13
CA MET A 30 21.18 6.35 -2.88
C MET A 30 20.68 4.92 -3.14
N ALA A 31 19.81 4.70 -4.13
CA ALA A 31 19.35 3.37 -4.52
C ALA A 31 20.51 2.51 -5.03
N SER A 32 21.42 3.09 -5.83
CA SER A 32 22.64 2.40 -6.27
C SER A 32 23.55 2.03 -5.10
N ALA A 33 23.67 2.90 -4.10
CA ALA A 33 24.44 2.62 -2.88
C ALA A 33 23.78 1.53 -2.02
N ALA A 34 22.45 1.53 -1.89
CA ALA A 34 21.70 0.49 -1.20
C ALA A 34 21.92 -0.87 -1.85
N VAL A 35 21.84 -0.97 -3.18
CA VAL A 35 22.13 -2.21 -3.92
C VAL A 35 23.56 -2.68 -3.64
N ALA A 36 24.56 -1.80 -3.69
CA ALA A 36 25.94 -2.18 -3.41
C ALA A 36 26.16 -2.68 -1.96
N LEU A 37 25.43 -2.12 -0.99
CA LEU A 37 25.44 -2.61 0.40
C LEU A 37 24.81 -4.00 0.51
N LEU A 38 23.64 -4.20 -0.11
CA LEU A 38 22.94 -5.49 -0.13
C LEU A 38 23.79 -6.59 -0.80
N GLU A 39 24.41 -6.30 -1.95
CA GLU A 39 25.33 -7.23 -2.63
C GLU A 39 26.51 -7.63 -1.73
N ALA A 40 27.03 -6.69 -0.93
CA ALA A 40 28.12 -6.96 0.01
C ALA A 40 27.64 -7.82 1.20
N ILE A 41 26.43 -7.58 1.70
CA ILE A 41 25.81 -8.36 2.78
C ILE A 41 25.55 -9.79 2.31
N GLU A 42 24.92 -9.96 1.14
CA GLU A 42 24.64 -11.28 0.55
C GLU A 42 25.94 -12.07 0.31
N ALA A 43 26.96 -11.43 -0.25
CA ALA A 43 28.26 -12.06 -0.48
C ALA A 43 28.96 -12.52 0.83
N ALA A 44 28.67 -11.85 1.95
CA ALA A 44 29.24 -12.17 3.24
C ALA A 44 28.67 -13.45 3.88
N GLN A 45 27.48 -13.91 3.45
CA GLN A 45 26.81 -15.13 3.96
C GLN A 45 26.74 -15.14 5.50
N LEU A 46 26.18 -14.06 6.05
CA LEU A 46 26.20 -13.79 7.50
C LEU A 46 25.43 -14.85 8.31
N GLU A 47 24.48 -15.55 7.69
CA GLU A 47 23.73 -16.66 8.29
C GLU A 47 24.65 -17.84 8.66
N THR A 48 25.86 -17.91 8.11
CA THR A 48 26.87 -18.91 8.53
C THR A 48 27.47 -18.62 9.92
N LEU A 49 27.17 -17.46 10.48
CA LEU A 49 27.65 -16.99 11.79
C LEU A 49 26.62 -17.15 12.92
N VAL A 50 25.42 -17.66 12.61
CA VAL A 50 24.36 -17.93 13.60
C VAL A 50 24.90 -18.74 14.77
N GLY A 51 24.60 -18.30 16.00
CA GLY A 51 25.01 -19.01 17.22
C GLY A 51 26.48 -18.82 17.59
N THR A 52 27.24 -17.99 16.87
CA THR A 52 28.65 -17.75 17.21
C THR A 52 28.79 -16.75 18.35
N ASP A 53 29.70 -17.05 19.29
CA ASP A 53 30.03 -16.16 20.41
C ASP A 53 31.16 -15.21 19.98
N ALA A 54 30.77 -14.09 19.37
CA ALA A 54 31.67 -13.03 18.96
C ALA A 54 31.05 -11.67 19.26
N THR A 55 31.87 -10.74 19.77
CA THR A 55 31.45 -9.36 20.00
C THR A 55 32.51 -8.38 19.51
N LEU A 56 32.06 -7.29 18.91
CA LEU A 56 32.90 -6.19 18.47
C LEU A 56 32.14 -4.87 18.63
N THR A 57 32.83 -3.82 19.05
CA THR A 57 32.30 -2.46 18.98
C THR A 57 33.41 -1.51 18.61
N VAL A 58 33.17 -0.73 17.54
CA VAL A 58 34.10 0.28 17.03
C VAL A 58 33.32 1.56 16.82
N GLU A 59 33.73 2.62 17.50
CA GLU A 59 33.20 3.96 17.26
C GLU A 59 33.91 4.58 16.06
N THR A 60 33.15 5.00 15.05
CA THR A 60 33.67 5.65 13.85
C THR A 60 33.10 7.06 13.73
N PRO A 61 33.73 7.95 12.94
CA PRO A 61 33.15 9.27 12.65
C PRO A 61 31.76 9.21 11.99
N ALA A 62 31.39 8.08 11.38
CA ALA A 62 30.10 7.88 10.71
C ALA A 62 29.04 7.22 11.62
N GLY A 63 29.40 6.81 12.84
CA GLY A 63 28.53 6.11 13.77
C GLY A 63 29.15 4.83 14.31
N ARG A 64 28.44 4.18 15.23
CA ARG A 64 28.87 2.92 15.84
C ARG A 64 28.81 1.77 14.82
N PHE A 65 29.88 0.98 14.78
CA PHE A 65 29.92 -0.31 14.09
C PHE A 65 30.01 -1.42 15.15
N ALA A 66 29.04 -2.33 15.19
CA ALA A 66 28.99 -3.39 16.20
C ALA A 66 28.65 -4.77 15.62
N VAL A 67 29.20 -5.79 16.28
CA VAL A 67 28.78 -7.20 16.17
C VAL A 67 28.44 -7.67 17.59
N ARG A 68 27.30 -8.31 17.75
CA ARG A 68 26.77 -8.81 19.02
C ARG A 68 26.68 -10.34 18.99
N GLY A 69 26.70 -10.95 20.17
CA GLY A 69 26.78 -12.41 20.28
C GLY A 69 25.39 -13.03 20.25
N ALA A 70 25.32 -14.35 20.13
CA ALA A 70 24.06 -15.07 19.94
C ALA A 70 23.18 -15.27 21.20
N GLY A 71 22.96 -14.23 22.01
CA GLY A 71 22.16 -14.36 23.22
C GLY A 71 21.24 -13.18 23.43
N ASP A 72 20.07 -13.46 24.02
CA ASP A 72 18.98 -12.51 24.22
C ASP A 72 19.46 -11.17 24.82
N ASP A 73 19.36 -10.12 24.02
CA ASP A 73 19.81 -8.76 24.26
C ASP A 73 18.63 -7.77 24.19
N THR A 74 18.85 -6.58 24.72
CA THR A 74 17.90 -5.46 24.59
C THR A 74 18.64 -4.20 24.17
N TYR A 75 18.29 -3.68 23.01
CA TYR A 75 18.92 -2.55 22.37
C TYR A 75 18.12 -1.26 22.61
N GLU A 76 18.51 -0.47 23.60
CA GLU A 76 17.81 0.77 23.95
C GLU A 76 18.35 1.98 23.17
N ALA A 77 17.45 2.89 22.75
CA ALA A 77 17.76 4.11 21.99
C ALA A 77 18.88 4.96 22.61
N ALA A 78 18.92 5.05 23.95
CA ALA A 78 19.93 5.82 24.68
C ALA A 78 21.38 5.38 24.40
N GLU A 79 21.56 4.14 23.93
CA GLU A 79 22.88 3.58 23.61
C GLU A 79 23.09 3.39 22.10
N TRP A 80 22.03 3.09 21.34
CA TRP A 80 22.12 2.59 19.97
C TRP A 80 21.64 3.55 18.89
N ASP A 81 20.96 4.65 19.24
CA ASP A 81 20.59 5.66 18.24
C ASP A 81 21.85 6.25 17.59
N GLY A 82 21.86 6.32 16.26
CA GLY A 82 23.05 6.75 15.52
C GLY A 82 24.01 5.62 15.15
N ALA A 83 23.65 4.36 15.38
CA ALA A 83 24.44 3.22 14.92
C ALA A 83 24.51 3.20 13.38
N LEU A 84 25.73 3.12 12.86
CA LEU A 84 26.02 2.97 11.44
C LEU A 84 25.73 1.53 10.98
N PHE A 85 26.15 0.56 11.80
CA PHE A 85 26.06 -0.86 11.51
C PHE A 85 25.91 -1.66 12.80
N LEU A 86 24.90 -2.52 12.86
CA LEU A 86 24.73 -3.58 13.86
C LEU A 86 24.55 -4.91 13.12
N LEU A 87 25.34 -5.91 13.52
CA LEU A 87 25.09 -7.32 13.22
C LEU A 87 24.87 -8.05 14.53
N ASP A 88 23.67 -8.59 14.73
CA ASP A 88 23.41 -9.58 15.74
C ASP A 88 23.71 -10.98 15.21
N LEU A 89 24.15 -11.89 16.08
CA LEU A 89 24.49 -13.27 15.76
C LEU A 89 23.45 -14.27 16.30
N GLY A 90 22.37 -13.75 16.88
CA GLY A 90 21.08 -14.38 17.13
C GLY A 90 20.62 -14.30 18.59
N GLY A 91 19.53 -14.98 18.91
CA GLY A 91 18.90 -14.91 20.24
C GLY A 91 17.55 -14.21 20.15
N ASP A 92 16.72 -14.29 21.20
CA ASP A 92 15.40 -13.65 21.16
C ASP A 92 15.51 -12.20 21.65
N ASP A 93 15.68 -11.26 20.72
CA ASP A 93 16.11 -9.89 21.00
C ASP A 93 14.98 -8.86 21.03
N THR A 94 15.27 -7.74 21.70
CA THR A 94 14.37 -6.58 21.74
C THR A 94 15.07 -5.31 21.27
N TYR A 95 14.69 -4.82 20.10
CA TYR A 95 15.20 -3.62 19.48
C TYR A 95 14.30 -2.41 19.78
N ARG A 96 14.75 -1.47 20.61
CA ARG A 96 14.01 -0.23 20.97
C ARG A 96 14.69 1.06 20.51
N PHE A 97 15.62 0.95 19.58
CA PHE A 97 16.26 2.09 18.92
C PHE A 97 15.84 2.17 17.44
N ALA A 98 16.35 3.17 16.73
CA ALA A 98 16.14 3.33 15.29
C ALA A 98 16.92 2.28 14.45
N ALA A 99 16.62 0.98 14.64
CA ALA A 99 17.31 -0.14 14.00
C ALA A 99 17.32 0.01 12.47
N GLY A 100 18.52 0.08 11.90
CA GLY A 100 18.71 0.21 10.45
C GLY A 100 18.14 1.48 9.84
N ALA A 101 17.90 2.55 10.62
CA ALA A 101 17.20 3.74 10.12
C ALA A 101 18.09 4.99 10.09
N THR A 102 17.83 5.86 9.12
CA THR A 102 18.45 7.18 9.02
C THR A 102 17.44 8.27 9.34
N ALA A 103 17.92 9.39 9.91
CA ALA A 103 17.06 10.53 10.27
C ALA A 103 17.44 11.83 9.53
N SER A 104 18.69 11.93 9.04
CA SER A 104 19.22 13.14 8.39
C SER A 104 20.43 12.80 7.51
N ALA A 105 20.87 13.79 6.71
CA ALA A 105 22.07 13.67 5.88
C ALA A 105 23.38 13.51 6.68
N ASP A 106 23.41 13.93 7.96
CA ASP A 106 24.58 13.74 8.83
C ASP A 106 24.75 12.27 9.26
N HIS A 107 23.67 11.49 9.20
CA HIS A 107 23.64 10.05 9.44
C HIS A 107 22.98 9.37 8.24
N GLY A 108 23.63 9.48 7.08
CA GLY A 108 23.05 9.07 5.79
C GLY A 108 23.05 7.57 5.50
N VAL A 109 23.59 6.72 6.39
CA VAL A 109 23.57 5.25 6.27
C VAL A 109 23.33 4.64 7.64
N GLY A 110 22.35 3.75 7.76
CA GLY A 110 22.12 2.93 8.95
C GLY A 110 21.76 1.51 8.54
N VAL A 111 22.46 0.52 9.10
CA VAL A 111 22.27 -0.90 8.79
C VAL A 111 22.12 -1.69 10.10
N ALA A 112 21.06 -2.47 10.21
CA ALA A 112 20.88 -3.47 11.27
C ALA A 112 20.60 -4.82 10.61
N ILE A 113 21.26 -5.86 11.09
CA ILE A 113 21.13 -7.23 10.59
C ILE A 113 20.98 -8.14 11.80
N ASP A 114 19.90 -8.90 11.86
CA ASP A 114 19.76 -10.06 12.73
C ASP A 114 19.94 -11.34 11.88
N VAL A 115 20.38 -12.44 12.48
CA VAL A 115 20.60 -13.71 11.77
C VAL A 115 19.76 -14.87 12.30
N GLY A 116 19.00 -14.69 13.37
CA GLY A 116 18.01 -15.65 13.85
C GLY A 116 17.63 -15.48 15.30
N GLY A 117 16.43 -15.92 15.64
CA GLY A 117 15.80 -15.59 16.92
C GLY A 117 14.36 -15.17 16.74
N THR A 118 13.57 -15.18 17.80
CA THR A 118 12.23 -14.59 17.78
C THR A 118 12.28 -13.20 18.39
N ASP A 119 12.32 -12.20 17.53
CA ASP A 119 12.68 -10.84 17.83
C ASP A 119 11.49 -9.90 17.95
N THR A 120 11.75 -8.78 18.62
CA THR A 120 10.82 -7.67 18.70
C THR A 120 11.49 -6.36 18.35
N TYR A 121 11.12 -5.82 17.20
CA TYR A 121 11.48 -4.51 16.72
C TYR A 121 10.41 -3.48 17.12
N GLY A 122 10.78 -2.58 18.02
CA GLY A 122 9.87 -1.63 18.64
C GLY A 122 10.50 -0.27 18.94
N TYR A 123 10.03 0.35 20.01
CA TYR A 123 10.50 1.63 20.51
C TYR A 123 10.17 1.78 22.00
N ALA A 124 10.78 2.77 22.65
CA ALA A 124 10.40 3.13 24.01
C ALA A 124 9.01 3.78 24.04
N GLU A 125 8.04 3.06 24.60
CA GLU A 125 6.66 3.52 24.73
C GLU A 125 6.48 4.49 25.92
N VAL A 126 5.81 5.60 25.67
CA VAL A 126 5.35 6.59 26.65
C VAL A 126 3.88 6.88 26.36
N ALA A 127 3.01 6.02 26.91
CA ALA A 127 1.58 6.09 26.69
C ALA A 127 0.98 7.43 27.19
N VAL A 128 0.03 7.95 26.42
CA VAL A 128 -0.77 9.14 26.73
C VAL A 128 -2.26 8.82 26.66
N PRO A 129 -3.14 9.57 27.35
CA PRO A 129 -4.58 9.28 27.34
C PRO A 129 -5.24 9.26 25.94
N SER A 130 -4.66 9.94 24.96
CA SER A 130 -5.14 9.94 23.56
C SER A 130 -4.81 8.67 22.78
N ASP A 131 -3.94 7.80 23.31
CA ASP A 131 -3.68 6.48 22.73
C ASP A 131 -4.89 5.56 22.90
N GLU A 132 -5.73 5.80 23.90
CA GLU A 132 -7.01 5.13 24.06
C GLU A 132 -7.97 5.54 22.93
N GLY A 133 -8.56 4.53 22.30
CA GLY A 133 -9.53 4.68 21.23
C GLY A 133 -10.91 4.14 21.59
N PRO A 134 -11.83 4.08 20.61
CA PRO A 134 -13.07 3.32 20.78
C PRO A 134 -12.78 1.85 21.09
N PRO A 135 -13.71 1.09 21.69
CA PRO A 135 -13.53 -0.33 21.96
C PRO A 135 -13.06 -1.10 20.71
N GLY A 136 -11.96 -1.84 20.82
CA GLY A 136 -11.36 -2.59 19.71
C GLY A 136 -10.37 -1.80 18.85
N HIS A 137 -10.00 -0.57 19.24
CA HIS A 137 -8.97 0.20 18.55
C HIS A 137 -7.61 -0.53 18.48
N ARG A 138 -6.80 -0.14 17.48
CA ARG A 138 -5.46 -0.70 17.23
C ARG A 138 -4.35 0.34 17.38
N ARG A 139 -4.65 1.47 18.01
CA ARG A 139 -3.67 2.54 18.28
C ARG A 139 -2.52 2.02 19.15
N LEU A 140 -1.30 2.15 18.65
CA LEU A 140 -0.09 1.86 19.42
C LEU A 140 0.19 2.97 20.46
N PRO A 141 0.82 2.66 21.60
CA PRO A 141 1.24 3.66 22.60
C PRO A 141 2.17 4.71 21.99
N SER A 142 2.01 5.97 22.37
CA SER A 142 2.89 7.05 21.91
C SER A 142 4.35 6.84 22.34
N ASP A 143 5.29 7.54 21.71
CA ASP A 143 6.74 7.54 22.03
C ASP A 143 7.16 8.77 22.85
N GLY A 144 6.19 9.49 23.42
CA GLY A 144 6.38 10.75 24.13
C GLY A 144 6.05 12.00 23.30
N ALA A 145 5.99 11.89 21.96
CA ALA A 145 5.47 12.97 21.12
C ALA A 145 3.95 13.15 21.28
N GLY A 146 3.24 12.09 21.69
CA GLY A 146 1.80 12.08 21.87
C GLY A 146 1.04 12.03 20.54
N ARG A 147 -0.24 12.42 20.60
CA ARG A 147 -1.16 12.45 19.45
C ARG A 147 -1.78 13.83 19.27
N ALA A 148 -2.17 14.16 18.05
CA ALA A 148 -2.99 15.33 17.75
C ALA A 148 -4.36 15.24 18.45
N SER A 149 -5.10 16.35 18.51
CA SER A 149 -6.39 16.38 19.22
C SER A 149 -7.58 15.96 18.35
N ASP A 150 -7.54 16.22 17.04
CA ASP A 150 -8.67 15.96 16.13
C ASP A 150 -8.24 15.94 14.64
N PRO A 151 -8.15 14.74 14.02
CA PRO A 151 -8.20 13.41 14.64
C PRO A 151 -6.90 13.06 15.41
N PRO A 152 -6.89 12.03 16.28
CA PRO A 152 -5.77 11.73 17.18
C PRO A 152 -4.62 10.93 16.53
N GLN A 153 -4.09 11.47 15.44
CA GLN A 153 -2.91 10.93 14.74
C GLN A 153 -1.65 11.03 15.60
N SER A 154 -0.76 10.05 15.50
CA SER A 154 0.56 10.10 16.11
C SER A 154 1.36 11.32 15.65
N LEU A 155 2.02 11.98 16.60
CA LEU A 155 2.94 13.10 16.36
C LEU A 155 4.40 12.65 16.25
N SER A 156 4.66 11.33 16.23
CA SER A 156 6.03 10.81 16.08
C SER A 156 6.64 11.23 14.74
N GLU A 157 7.86 11.76 14.79
CA GLU A 157 8.69 12.07 13.62
C GLU A 157 10.00 11.26 13.60
N ILE A 158 10.09 10.23 14.44
CA ILE A 158 11.30 9.40 14.59
C ILE A 158 11.27 8.29 13.54
N SER A 159 12.28 8.29 12.68
CA SER A 159 12.53 7.20 11.74
C SER A 159 13.02 5.95 12.46
N ARG A 160 12.50 4.77 12.11
CA ARG A 160 12.79 3.47 12.76
C ARG A 160 12.86 2.35 11.72
N GLN A 161 13.20 1.13 12.15
CA GLN A 161 13.13 -0.14 11.39
C GLN A 161 13.33 0.02 9.88
N GLY A 162 14.58 0.15 9.46
CA GLY A 162 14.91 0.20 8.03
C GLY A 162 14.45 1.46 7.29
N ALA A 163 14.01 2.53 7.98
CA ALA A 163 13.58 3.75 7.30
C ALA A 163 14.75 4.57 6.77
N GLY A 164 14.68 4.97 5.50
CA GLY A 164 15.66 5.85 4.86
C GLY A 164 15.14 7.29 4.74
N ARG A 165 15.46 8.13 5.72
CA ARG A 165 15.20 9.58 5.65
C ARG A 165 16.48 10.32 5.28
N LEU A 166 16.49 10.96 4.10
CA LEU A 166 17.67 11.65 3.55
C LEU A 166 18.94 10.76 3.52
N GLY A 167 18.76 9.45 3.33
CA GLY A 167 19.82 8.46 3.43
C GLY A 167 19.34 7.05 3.06
N VAL A 168 20.18 6.06 3.36
CA VAL A 168 19.94 4.63 3.15
C VAL A 168 19.77 3.94 4.50
N GLY A 169 18.55 3.50 4.81
CA GLY A 169 18.24 2.70 5.99
C GLY A 169 17.92 1.26 5.60
N LEU A 170 18.62 0.29 6.17
CA LEU A 170 18.43 -1.14 5.90
C LEU A 170 18.26 -1.89 7.23
N LEU A 171 17.13 -2.58 7.38
CA LEU A 171 16.94 -3.61 8.39
C LEU A 171 16.79 -4.96 7.67
N LEU A 172 17.61 -5.93 8.03
CA LEU A 172 17.55 -7.28 7.49
C LEU A 172 17.43 -8.26 8.65
N ASP A 173 16.28 -8.89 8.79
CA ASP A 173 16.16 -10.12 9.55
C ASP A 173 16.48 -11.31 8.64
N LEU A 174 17.51 -12.06 8.99
CA LEU A 174 17.91 -13.26 8.26
C LEU A 174 17.51 -14.54 9.01
N GLY A 175 16.80 -14.42 10.12
CA GLY A 175 16.17 -15.50 10.87
C GLY A 175 14.99 -16.14 10.12
N PRO A 176 14.77 -17.46 10.23
CA PRO A 176 13.55 -18.11 9.71
C PRO A 176 12.41 -18.20 10.75
N GLU A 177 12.57 -17.58 11.91
CA GLU A 177 11.59 -17.55 12.99
C GLU A 177 10.60 -16.39 12.80
N GLY A 178 9.48 -16.39 13.53
CA GLY A 178 8.46 -15.33 13.41
C GLY A 178 8.66 -14.20 14.42
N ASP A 179 8.59 -12.97 13.93
CA ASP A 179 9.02 -11.74 14.56
C ASP A 179 7.90 -10.71 14.72
N ARG A 180 8.22 -9.64 15.47
CA ARG A 180 7.28 -8.54 15.74
C ARG A 180 7.87 -7.19 15.42
N TYR A 181 7.22 -6.49 14.49
CA TYR A 181 7.57 -5.15 14.05
C TYR A 181 6.49 -4.16 14.47
N ARG A 182 6.77 -3.29 15.44
CA ARG A 182 5.83 -2.28 15.94
C ARG A 182 6.39 -0.89 15.84
N SER A 183 5.69 0.02 15.17
CA SER A 183 6.14 1.41 15.08
C SER A 183 5.00 2.38 14.80
N LEU A 184 5.09 3.61 15.32
CA LEU A 184 4.07 4.61 15.04
C LEU A 184 4.10 5.05 13.57
N ARG A 185 5.23 5.58 13.12
CA ARG A 185 5.37 6.22 11.81
C ARG A 185 6.81 6.09 11.30
N LEU A 186 7.03 6.33 10.00
CA LEU A 186 8.37 6.42 9.40
C LEU A 186 9.24 5.18 9.67
N SER A 187 8.72 4.00 9.35
CA SER A 187 9.31 2.73 9.79
C SER A 187 9.09 1.63 8.77
N GLN A 188 9.58 0.42 9.05
CA GLN A 188 9.27 -0.80 8.30
C GLN A 188 9.56 -0.60 6.81
N GLY A 189 10.79 -0.17 6.51
CA GLY A 189 11.25 0.08 5.15
C GLY A 189 10.74 1.39 4.52
N TRP A 190 10.32 2.38 5.31
CA TRP A 190 9.81 3.64 4.76
C TRP A 190 10.90 4.50 4.08
N GLY A 191 10.65 4.91 2.82
CA GLY A 191 11.50 5.85 2.08
C GLY A 191 11.05 7.30 2.18
N ALA A 192 11.90 8.21 2.67
CA ALA A 192 11.61 9.65 2.75
C ALA A 192 12.79 10.47 2.22
N LEU A 193 12.74 10.88 0.94
CA LEU A 193 13.89 11.51 0.28
C LEU A 193 15.16 10.63 0.34
N GLY A 194 14.96 9.32 0.36
CA GLY A 194 15.98 8.31 0.62
C GLY A 194 15.47 6.92 0.29
N VAL A 195 16.21 5.90 0.73
CA VAL A 195 15.92 4.49 0.50
C VAL A 195 15.75 3.79 1.83
N GLY A 196 14.54 3.32 2.10
CA GLY A 196 14.25 2.45 3.24
C GLY A 196 14.01 1.02 2.78
N LEU A 197 14.56 0.05 3.51
CA LEU A 197 14.32 -1.37 3.30
C LEU A 197 14.17 -2.09 4.63
N LEU A 198 13.13 -2.91 4.72
CA LEU A 198 13.01 -4.02 5.66
C LEU A 198 12.96 -5.31 4.84
N TYR A 199 13.83 -6.26 5.17
CA TYR A 199 13.77 -7.62 4.66
C TYR A 199 13.61 -8.54 5.87
N ASP A 200 12.60 -9.38 5.83
CA ASP A 200 12.45 -10.54 6.70
C ASP A 200 12.63 -11.80 5.85
N ARG A 201 13.31 -12.81 6.37
CA ARG A 201 13.55 -14.06 5.64
C ARG A 201 12.34 -15.01 5.72
N GLY A 202 11.40 -14.76 6.61
CA GLY A 202 10.12 -15.43 6.76
C GLY A 202 9.96 -16.02 8.15
N GLY A 203 8.74 -16.41 8.47
CA GLY A 203 8.29 -16.67 9.83
C GLY A 203 6.80 -16.41 9.89
N ASP A 204 6.11 -16.64 11.01
CA ASP A 204 4.75 -16.11 11.15
C ASP A 204 4.85 -14.74 11.83
N ASP A 205 4.86 -13.67 11.02
CA ASP A 205 5.27 -12.32 11.39
C ASP A 205 4.11 -11.37 11.69
N VAL A 206 4.40 -10.37 12.51
CA VAL A 206 3.43 -9.33 12.86
C VAL A 206 3.99 -7.93 12.62
N TYR A 207 3.45 -7.25 11.61
CA TYR A 207 3.77 -5.88 11.25
C TYR A 207 2.64 -4.93 11.68
N GLU A 208 2.88 -4.13 12.73
CA GLU A 208 1.95 -3.12 13.21
C GLU A 208 2.54 -1.71 13.05
N GLY A 209 1.82 -0.83 12.38
CA GLY A 209 2.10 0.59 12.48
C GLY A 209 0.92 1.51 12.24
N GLU A 210 1.11 2.80 12.44
CA GLU A 210 0.04 3.76 12.21
C GLU A 210 0.07 4.29 10.79
N ALA A 211 1.17 4.95 10.38
CA ALA A 211 1.24 5.53 9.06
C ALA A 211 2.65 5.77 8.53
N GLY A 212 2.84 5.61 7.23
CA GLY A 212 4.15 5.73 6.63
C GLY A 212 5.05 4.56 7.03
N VAL A 213 4.58 3.35 6.77
CA VAL A 213 5.20 2.07 7.17
C VAL A 213 5.05 1.03 6.06
N GLN A 214 5.59 -0.18 6.25
CA GLN A 214 5.33 -1.36 5.43
C GLN A 214 5.62 -1.14 3.94
N GLY A 215 6.88 -0.77 3.66
CA GLY A 215 7.35 -0.58 2.28
C GLY A 215 6.77 0.65 1.58
N GLY A 216 6.20 1.59 2.32
CA GLY A 216 5.70 2.84 1.75
C GLY A 216 6.79 3.89 1.51
N ALA A 217 6.53 4.91 0.69
CA ALA A 217 7.48 5.99 0.46
C ALA A 217 6.88 7.36 0.10
N SER A 218 7.73 8.39 0.27
CA SER A 218 7.52 9.76 -0.19
C SER A 218 8.82 10.36 -0.74
N PHE A 219 8.79 10.78 -2.01
CA PHE A 219 9.97 11.28 -2.73
C PHE A 219 11.20 10.36 -2.66
N GLY A 220 11.00 9.05 -2.49
CA GLY A 220 12.05 8.09 -2.19
C GLY A 220 11.66 6.68 -2.62
N VAL A 221 12.44 5.69 -2.17
CA VAL A 221 12.16 4.27 -2.38
C VAL A 221 11.92 3.63 -1.01
N GLY A 222 10.79 2.96 -0.86
CA GLY A 222 10.46 2.19 0.34
C GLY A 222 10.16 0.76 -0.04
N VAL A 223 10.72 -0.19 0.71
CA VAL A 223 10.62 -1.61 0.42
C VAL A 223 10.42 -2.39 1.71
N LEU A 224 9.38 -3.23 1.74
CA LEU A 224 9.26 -4.35 2.65
C LEU A 224 9.25 -5.62 1.82
N LEU A 225 10.17 -6.53 2.12
CA LEU A 225 10.23 -7.86 1.54
C LEU A 225 10.03 -8.86 2.66
N ASP A 226 8.94 -9.60 2.62
CA ASP A 226 8.73 -10.75 3.47
C ASP A 226 9.10 -12.02 2.71
N GLY A 227 9.79 -12.91 3.43
CA GLY A 227 10.23 -14.18 2.94
C GLY A 227 9.17 -15.27 3.07
N GLY A 228 7.97 -14.99 3.56
CA GLY A 228 6.80 -15.86 3.61
C GLY A 228 6.54 -16.46 5.00
N GLY A 229 5.31 -16.89 5.23
CA GLY A 229 4.79 -16.94 6.59
C GLY A 229 3.30 -17.18 6.68
N ASN A 230 2.67 -16.75 7.78
CA ASN A 230 1.25 -16.43 7.81
C ASN A 230 1.14 -15.13 8.58
N ASP A 231 1.20 -14.04 7.84
CA ASP A 231 1.65 -12.75 8.32
C ASP A 231 0.50 -11.79 8.53
N SER A 232 0.70 -10.87 9.47
CA SER A 232 -0.32 -9.88 9.83
C SER A 232 0.21 -8.47 9.64
N TYR A 233 -0.31 -7.78 8.63
CA TYR A 233 0.01 -6.39 8.31
C TYR A 233 -1.11 -5.44 8.74
N VAL A 234 -0.85 -4.61 9.74
CA VAL A 234 -1.83 -3.64 10.26
C VAL A 234 -1.32 -2.21 10.11
N ALA A 235 -2.06 -1.39 9.37
CA ALA A 235 -1.78 0.03 9.21
C ALA A 235 -3.05 0.89 9.11
N TYR A 236 -2.96 2.19 9.41
CA TYR A 236 -4.08 3.12 9.22
C TYR A 236 -3.96 3.93 7.93
N HIS A 237 -2.75 4.36 7.56
CA HIS A 237 -2.56 5.24 6.41
C HIS A 237 -1.20 5.15 5.72
N GLY A 238 -1.17 5.19 4.39
CA GLY A 238 0.07 5.35 3.62
C GLY A 238 1.07 4.23 3.91
N ALA A 239 0.65 2.98 3.71
CA ALA A 239 1.40 1.78 4.05
C ALA A 239 1.16 0.66 3.03
N GLN A 240 1.76 -0.51 3.22
CA GLN A 240 1.51 -1.71 2.42
C GLN A 240 1.76 -1.44 0.93
N GLY A 241 2.99 -1.01 0.61
CA GLY A 241 3.37 -0.67 -0.76
C GLY A 241 2.81 0.67 -1.24
N TYR A 242 2.65 1.65 -0.35
CA TYR A 242 2.14 2.98 -0.71
C TYR A 242 3.22 3.90 -1.33
N ALA A 243 2.85 4.71 -2.32
CA ALA A 243 3.75 5.71 -2.88
C ALA A 243 3.11 7.09 -3.00
N TYR A 244 3.70 8.07 -2.31
CA TYR A 244 3.42 9.48 -2.53
C TYR A 244 4.18 10.01 -3.77
N VAL A 245 4.20 11.33 -3.94
CA VAL A 245 4.90 12.06 -5.00
C VAL A 245 6.34 11.56 -5.22
N ARG A 246 6.67 11.27 -6.49
CA ARG A 246 8.00 10.83 -6.95
C ARG A 246 8.56 9.64 -6.17
N ALA A 247 7.69 8.84 -5.57
CA ALA A 247 8.10 7.69 -4.77
C ALA A 247 7.85 6.38 -5.50
N VAL A 248 8.58 5.35 -5.09
CA VAL A 248 8.25 3.95 -5.33
C VAL A 248 8.09 3.30 -3.96
N GLY A 249 6.92 2.70 -3.72
CA GLY A 249 6.65 1.89 -2.53
C GLY A 249 6.36 0.46 -2.95
N LEU A 250 6.99 -0.50 -2.28
CA LEU A 250 6.82 -1.93 -2.54
C LEU A 250 6.64 -2.67 -1.21
N LEU A 251 5.55 -3.42 -1.10
CA LEU A 251 5.46 -4.58 -0.22
C LEU A 251 5.44 -5.82 -1.10
N TYR A 252 6.34 -6.75 -0.84
CA TYR A 252 6.36 -8.07 -1.45
C TYR A 252 6.26 -9.11 -0.36
N ASP A 253 5.29 -10.01 -0.50
CA ASP A 253 5.16 -11.24 0.26
C ASP A 253 5.38 -12.45 -0.68
N ARG A 254 5.99 -13.52 -0.18
CA ARG A 254 6.36 -14.69 -0.99
C ARG A 254 5.31 -15.78 -0.96
N ASP A 255 4.76 -16.09 0.20
CA ASP A 255 3.82 -17.17 0.43
C ASP A 255 3.21 -17.10 1.83
N GLY A 256 1.93 -17.42 2.00
CA GLY A 256 1.32 -17.49 3.32
C GLY A 256 -0.20 -17.39 3.28
N ASP A 257 -0.91 -17.74 4.35
CA ASP A 257 -2.32 -17.32 4.48
C ASP A 257 -2.33 -15.99 5.29
N ASP A 258 -2.23 -14.86 4.58
CA ASP A 258 -1.87 -13.56 5.15
C ASP A 258 -3.07 -12.64 5.40
N THR A 259 -2.87 -11.66 6.26
CA THR A 259 -3.87 -10.64 6.57
C THR A 259 -3.33 -9.23 6.40
N TYR A 260 -3.91 -8.52 5.44
CA TYR A 260 -3.65 -7.11 5.14
C TYR A 260 -4.79 -6.23 5.64
N LEU A 261 -4.58 -5.56 6.77
CA LEU A 261 -5.55 -4.69 7.39
C LEU A 261 -5.15 -3.21 7.31
N GLY A 262 -5.78 -2.50 6.38
CA GLY A 262 -6.00 -1.06 6.45
C GLY A 262 -7.15 -0.76 7.41
N VAL A 263 -6.87 -0.29 8.62
CA VAL A 263 -7.89 -0.09 9.65
C VAL A 263 -9.02 0.80 9.13
N VAL A 264 -10.23 0.24 9.04
CA VAL A 264 -11.39 0.91 8.44
C VAL A 264 -11.96 1.93 9.40
N ASP A 265 -12.27 1.50 10.63
CA ASP A 265 -12.86 2.30 11.69
C ASP A 265 -11.77 3.00 12.54
N ASP A 266 -12.10 3.46 13.75
CA ASP A 266 -11.17 4.23 14.59
C ASP A 266 -10.50 5.37 13.80
N VAL A 267 -11.31 6.30 13.27
CA VAL A 267 -10.86 7.26 12.25
C VAL A 267 -9.75 8.18 12.78
N LEU A 268 -8.52 7.90 12.35
CA LEU A 268 -7.33 8.73 12.55
C LEU A 268 -7.04 9.59 11.32
N TYR A 269 -7.40 9.15 10.12
CA TYR A 269 -7.12 9.83 8.86
C TYR A 269 -8.42 10.09 8.13
N THR A 270 -9.06 11.24 8.38
CA THR A 270 -10.39 11.52 7.85
C THR A 270 -10.42 11.57 6.33
N SER A 271 -11.35 10.83 5.72
CA SER A 271 -11.64 10.92 4.29
C SER A 271 -12.71 11.99 3.99
N PRO A 272 -12.52 12.83 2.96
CA PRO A 272 -13.58 13.68 2.40
C PRO A 272 -14.80 12.89 1.91
N GLN A 273 -14.58 11.66 1.47
CA GLN A 273 -15.58 10.79 0.87
C GLN A 273 -16.42 10.13 1.96
N ASP A 274 -15.79 9.68 3.05
CA ASP A 274 -16.47 9.05 4.16
C ASP A 274 -15.89 9.47 5.51
N ALA A 275 -16.71 10.10 6.35
CA ALA A 275 -16.29 10.54 7.68
C ALA A 275 -16.19 9.39 8.69
N THR A 276 -16.76 8.22 8.38
CA THR A 276 -16.74 7.04 9.28
C THR A 276 -15.62 6.05 9.00
N SER A 277 -14.82 6.29 7.95
CA SER A 277 -13.75 5.40 7.54
C SER A 277 -12.43 6.15 7.37
N ASN A 278 -11.30 5.50 7.61
CA ASN A 278 -10.00 6.07 7.30
C ASN A 278 -9.81 6.26 5.78
N SER A 279 -9.14 7.35 5.41
CA SER A 279 -8.49 7.52 4.13
C SER A 279 -7.19 6.72 4.17
N SER A 280 -7.25 5.47 3.75
CA SER A 280 -6.19 4.48 3.97
C SER A 280 -4.97 4.73 3.09
N PHE A 281 -5.11 4.75 1.76
CA PHE A 281 -3.95 4.69 0.85
C PHE A 281 -2.99 3.54 1.20
N VAL A 282 -3.52 2.32 1.17
CA VAL A 282 -2.81 1.07 1.47
C VAL A 282 -3.01 0.04 0.37
N GLN A 283 -2.25 -1.05 0.41
CA GLN A 283 -2.40 -2.21 -0.47
C GLN A 283 -2.15 -1.81 -1.93
N GLY A 284 -0.95 -1.30 -2.18
CA GLY A 284 -0.50 -0.90 -3.51
C GLY A 284 -1.13 0.41 -4.00
N ALA A 285 -1.10 1.45 -3.17
CA ALA A 285 -1.75 2.73 -3.48
C ALA A 285 -0.76 3.80 -3.99
N GLY A 286 -1.11 4.51 -5.06
CA GLY A 286 -0.36 5.66 -5.57
C GLY A 286 -1.07 7.00 -5.34
N PHE A 287 -0.40 7.99 -4.74
CA PHE A 287 -1.00 9.29 -4.40
C PHE A 287 -0.15 10.50 -4.82
N GLY A 288 -0.75 11.39 -5.62
CA GLY A 288 -0.18 12.70 -5.94
C GLY A 288 -0.77 13.84 -5.13
N ARG A 289 -0.01 14.94 -5.07
CA ARG A 289 -0.42 16.14 -4.34
C ARG A 289 -1.37 16.98 -5.16
N ARG A 290 -2.65 16.90 -4.82
CA ARG A 290 -3.70 17.80 -5.31
C ARG A 290 -3.83 19.04 -4.41
N ALA A 291 -3.43 20.20 -4.91
CA ALA A 291 -3.21 21.40 -4.10
C ALA A 291 -4.29 22.50 -4.20
N ASP A 292 -5.45 22.20 -4.81
CA ASP A 292 -6.53 23.16 -5.12
C ASP A 292 -6.88 24.14 -4.00
N PHE A 293 -6.83 23.69 -2.75
CA PHE A 293 -7.26 24.43 -1.56
C PHE A 293 -6.12 24.71 -0.58
N THR A 294 -4.87 24.63 -1.03
CA THR A 294 -3.68 24.81 -0.18
C THR A 294 -2.77 25.89 -0.74
N ASP A 295 -1.56 25.54 -1.18
CA ASP A 295 -0.53 26.46 -1.69
C ASP A 295 -0.43 26.49 -3.24
N GLY A 296 -1.27 25.71 -3.94
CA GLY A 296 -1.28 25.64 -5.40
C GLY A 296 -0.15 24.84 -6.04
N VAL A 297 0.70 24.15 -5.26
CA VAL A 297 1.83 23.35 -5.81
C VAL A 297 1.40 21.91 -6.13
N PHE A 298 0.96 21.66 -7.36
CA PHE A 298 0.57 20.31 -7.78
C PHE A 298 1.78 19.43 -8.07
N MET A 299 1.70 18.16 -7.66
CA MET A 299 2.76 17.18 -7.93
C MET A 299 2.17 15.82 -8.27
N SER A 300 2.66 15.19 -9.34
CA SER A 300 2.24 13.85 -9.74
C SER A 300 2.59 12.80 -8.70
N GLY A 301 1.72 11.80 -8.54
CA GLY A 301 1.92 10.71 -7.59
C GLY A 301 3.06 9.77 -7.95
N GLY A 302 3.30 8.81 -7.05
CA GLY A 302 4.29 7.75 -7.23
C GLY A 302 3.65 6.44 -7.69
N LEU A 303 4.47 5.39 -7.70
CA LEU A 303 4.09 4.01 -8.00
C LEU A 303 4.07 3.19 -6.71
N GLY A 304 2.88 2.82 -6.26
CA GLY A 304 2.68 1.92 -5.12
C GLY A 304 2.37 0.51 -5.58
N VAL A 305 3.03 -0.49 -5.00
CA VAL A 305 2.90 -1.90 -5.36
C VAL A 305 2.76 -2.74 -4.10
N LEU A 306 1.71 -3.54 -4.01
CA LEU A 306 1.66 -4.71 -3.14
C LEU A 306 1.66 -5.95 -4.04
N ARG A 307 2.62 -6.85 -3.81
CA ARG A 307 2.72 -8.14 -4.47
C ARG A 307 2.63 -9.21 -3.40
N ASP A 308 1.50 -9.89 -3.34
CA ASP A 308 1.42 -11.22 -2.73
C ASP A 308 1.60 -12.26 -3.83
N ARG A 309 2.16 -13.41 -3.52
CA ARG A 309 2.55 -14.41 -4.52
C ARG A 309 1.74 -15.68 -4.47
N ALA A 310 1.15 -16.03 -3.33
CA ALA A 310 0.33 -17.22 -3.16
C ALA A 310 -0.17 -17.27 -1.73
N GLY A 311 -1.42 -17.66 -1.54
CA GLY A 311 -1.97 -17.72 -0.22
C GLY A 311 -3.45 -17.97 -0.16
N ARG A 312 -4.02 -17.85 1.03
CA ARG A 312 -5.44 -17.57 1.18
C ARG A 312 -5.57 -16.30 2.00
N ASP A 313 -5.66 -15.20 1.28
CA ASP A 313 -5.35 -13.89 1.82
C ASP A 313 -6.59 -13.08 2.13
N ARG A 314 -6.43 -12.16 3.07
CA ARG A 314 -7.50 -11.26 3.51
C ARG A 314 -7.07 -9.82 3.40
N TYR A 315 -7.72 -9.11 2.51
CA TYR A 315 -7.50 -7.69 2.26
C TYR A 315 -8.69 -6.89 2.80
N THR A 316 -8.48 -6.12 3.87
CA THR A 316 -9.50 -5.22 4.41
C THR A 316 -9.00 -3.77 4.41
N ALA A 317 -9.77 -2.83 3.86
CA ALA A 317 -9.39 -1.42 3.85
C ALA A 317 -10.57 -0.44 3.81
N GLY A 318 -10.29 0.80 4.21
CA GLY A 318 -11.25 1.90 4.19
C GLY A 318 -11.39 2.52 2.80
N VAL A 319 -11.05 3.81 2.70
CA VAL A 319 -11.15 4.59 1.46
C VAL A 319 -9.78 4.71 0.81
N PHE A 320 -9.71 4.56 -0.52
CA PHE A 320 -8.48 4.57 -1.31
C PHE A 320 -7.55 3.41 -0.91
N ALA A 321 -7.77 2.21 -1.44
CA ALA A 321 -6.89 1.06 -1.20
C ALA A 321 -6.95 0.05 -2.35
N GLN A 322 -6.29 -1.09 -2.21
CA GLN A 322 -6.42 -2.26 -3.12
C GLN A 322 -6.20 -1.85 -4.59
N ALA A 323 -4.96 -1.50 -4.91
CA ALA A 323 -4.50 -0.96 -6.21
C ALA A 323 -4.92 0.47 -6.56
N THR A 324 -5.48 1.28 -5.65
CA THR A 324 -5.97 2.62 -6.01
C THR A 324 -4.88 3.57 -6.54
N GLY A 325 -5.26 4.41 -7.49
CA GLY A 325 -4.49 5.59 -7.88
C GLY A 325 -5.26 6.89 -7.62
N PHE A 326 -4.55 7.94 -7.19
CA PHE A 326 -5.12 9.27 -7.03
C PHE A 326 -4.16 10.36 -7.49
N TRP A 327 -4.62 11.29 -8.34
CA TRP A 327 -3.86 12.46 -8.82
C TRP A 327 -2.53 12.12 -9.49
N TYR A 328 -2.57 11.55 -10.70
CA TYR A 328 -1.38 11.06 -11.41
C TYR A 328 -0.55 10.02 -10.62
N GLY A 329 -1.13 9.39 -9.59
CA GLY A 329 -0.53 8.25 -8.91
C GLY A 329 -0.87 6.95 -9.64
N ALA A 330 0.01 5.96 -9.51
CA ALA A 330 -0.20 4.61 -10.00
C ALA A 330 -0.24 3.63 -8.82
N GLY A 331 -1.31 2.86 -8.71
CA GLY A 331 -1.46 1.79 -7.72
C GLY A 331 -1.51 0.41 -8.35
N MET A 332 -0.87 -0.58 -7.73
CA MET A 332 -0.85 -1.96 -8.18
C MET A 332 -1.04 -2.93 -7.01
N LEU A 333 -2.04 -3.79 -7.11
CA LEU A 333 -2.19 -4.99 -6.29
C LEU A 333 -2.02 -6.18 -7.23
N LEU A 334 -0.99 -6.97 -6.97
CA LEU A 334 -0.65 -8.14 -7.77
C LEU A 334 -0.82 -9.34 -6.85
N GLU A 335 -1.95 -10.01 -6.89
CA GLU A 335 -2.18 -11.29 -6.21
C GLU A 335 -1.56 -12.43 -7.06
N GLY A 336 -0.94 -13.40 -6.41
CA GLY A 336 -0.95 -14.79 -6.85
C GLY A 336 -2.35 -15.39 -6.81
N GLY A 337 -2.45 -16.68 -6.50
CA GLY A 337 -3.74 -17.37 -6.48
C GLY A 337 -4.03 -17.93 -5.10
N GLY A 338 -5.31 -18.13 -4.81
CA GLY A 338 -5.81 -18.38 -3.47
C GLY A 338 -7.32 -18.64 -3.42
N ASP A 339 -7.95 -18.49 -2.27
CA ASP A 339 -9.42 -18.32 -2.19
C ASP A 339 -9.66 -17.07 -1.32
N ASP A 340 -9.43 -15.92 -1.92
CA ASP A 340 -9.10 -14.69 -1.22
C ASP A 340 -10.34 -13.86 -0.88
N HIS A 341 -10.17 -12.97 0.09
CA HIS A 341 -11.26 -12.13 0.57
C HIS A 341 -10.87 -10.66 0.51
N TYR A 342 -11.66 -9.87 -0.20
CA TYR A 342 -11.40 -8.45 -0.42
C TYR A 342 -12.56 -7.59 0.10
N ASP A 343 -12.34 -6.85 1.18
CA ASP A 343 -13.34 -5.95 1.76
C ASP A 343 -12.85 -4.50 1.74
N GLY A 344 -13.52 -3.66 0.94
CA GLY A 344 -13.17 -2.25 0.76
C GLY A 344 -14.38 -1.31 0.79
N VAL A 345 -14.21 -0.08 1.31
CA VAL A 345 -15.33 0.86 1.46
C VAL A 345 -15.59 1.66 0.17
N TRP A 346 -14.59 2.37 -0.36
CA TRP A 346 -14.74 3.29 -1.50
C TRP A 346 -13.38 3.54 -2.18
N TYR A 347 -13.31 3.51 -3.52
CA TYR A 347 -12.05 3.63 -4.29
C TYR A 347 -11.10 2.49 -3.94
N VAL A 348 -11.56 1.28 -4.24
CA VAL A 348 -10.94 0.00 -3.85
C VAL A 348 -11.00 -0.99 -5.01
N GLN A 349 -10.24 -2.08 -4.97
CA GLN A 349 -10.19 -3.11 -6.00
C GLN A 349 -10.02 -2.51 -7.41
N SER A 350 -8.91 -1.79 -7.61
CA SER A 350 -8.66 -0.98 -8.80
C SER A 350 -9.76 0.07 -9.04
N GLY A 351 -10.03 0.88 -8.01
CA GLY A 351 -10.85 2.08 -8.12
C GLY A 351 -9.98 3.32 -7.97
N ASP A 352 -9.98 4.21 -8.97
CA ASP A 352 -9.03 5.33 -9.04
C ASP A 352 -9.71 6.68 -9.33
N ALA A 353 -8.96 7.77 -9.22
CA ALA A 353 -9.47 9.12 -9.50
C ALA A 353 -8.41 10.14 -9.92
N HIS A 354 -8.84 11.09 -10.75
CA HIS A 354 -8.09 12.28 -11.14
C HIS A 354 -6.76 11.98 -11.88
N TYR A 355 -6.84 11.54 -13.14
CA TYR A 355 -5.67 11.26 -14.00
C TYR A 355 -4.76 10.14 -13.49
N ALA A 356 -5.30 9.25 -12.65
CA ALA A 356 -4.54 8.18 -12.04
C ALA A 356 -4.56 6.90 -12.88
N ILE A 357 -3.79 5.90 -12.43
CA ILE A 357 -3.79 4.54 -12.98
C ILE A 357 -3.94 3.56 -11.82
N SER A 358 -4.78 2.55 -11.98
CA SER A 358 -4.84 1.40 -11.08
C SER A 358 -4.76 0.08 -11.84
N VAL A 359 -4.08 -0.90 -11.25
CA VAL A 359 -3.98 -2.27 -11.78
C VAL A 359 -4.16 -3.27 -10.64
N LEU A 360 -5.23 -4.03 -10.66
CA LEU A 360 -5.39 -5.22 -9.83
C LEU A 360 -5.31 -6.43 -10.77
N LEU A 361 -4.34 -7.30 -10.53
CA LEU A 361 -4.22 -8.61 -11.15
C LEU A 361 -4.39 -9.66 -10.06
N GLU A 362 -5.31 -10.59 -10.28
CA GLU A 362 -5.60 -11.74 -9.45
C GLU A 362 -5.26 -13.00 -10.30
N ASP A 363 -4.49 -13.96 -9.77
CA ASP A 363 -3.95 -15.14 -10.51
C ASP A 363 -4.78 -16.43 -10.34
N GLY A 364 -6.06 -16.27 -10.01
CA GLY A 364 -7.15 -17.22 -9.94
C GLY A 364 -7.42 -17.75 -8.53
N GLY A 365 -8.60 -18.33 -8.34
CA GLY A 365 -9.07 -18.72 -7.01
C GLY A 365 -10.59 -18.62 -6.93
N SER A 366 -11.21 -19.15 -5.87
CA SER A 366 -12.64 -18.87 -5.63
C SER A 366 -12.79 -17.77 -4.59
N ASP A 367 -12.81 -16.54 -5.06
CA ASP A 367 -12.66 -15.33 -4.27
C ASP A 367 -13.99 -14.70 -3.88
N ASP A 368 -13.98 -13.99 -2.75
CA ASP A 368 -15.12 -13.24 -2.25
C ASP A 368 -14.81 -11.74 -2.13
N PHE A 369 -15.37 -10.96 -3.05
CA PHE A 369 -15.25 -9.51 -3.06
C PHE A 369 -16.44 -8.83 -2.38
N ASN A 370 -16.10 -8.00 -1.39
CA ASN A 370 -16.91 -7.12 -0.56
C ASN A 370 -18.09 -7.82 0.14
N GLN A 371 -17.84 -9.01 0.69
CA GLN A 371 -18.82 -9.75 1.48
C GLN A 371 -19.27 -8.97 2.73
N LEU A 372 -18.31 -8.41 3.46
CA LEU A 372 -18.49 -7.83 4.79
C LEU A 372 -18.46 -6.29 4.76
N ALA A 373 -17.91 -5.71 3.70
CA ALA A 373 -17.72 -4.27 3.58
C ALA A 373 -19.03 -3.47 3.52
N THR A 374 -19.00 -2.26 4.08
CA THR A 374 -19.98 -1.21 3.76
C THR A 374 -19.64 -0.61 2.40
N ARG A 375 -20.04 -1.33 1.35
CA ARG A 375 -19.84 -1.02 -0.06
C ARG A 375 -20.36 0.37 -0.44
N ARG A 376 -19.53 1.22 -1.06
CA ARG A 376 -19.96 2.54 -1.58
C ARG A 376 -19.97 2.66 -3.09
N ASN A 377 -18.87 3.07 -3.72
CA ASN A 377 -18.82 3.38 -5.15
C ASN A 377 -17.37 3.26 -5.63
N VAL A 378 -17.14 3.25 -6.95
CA VAL A 378 -15.79 3.19 -7.55
C VAL A 378 -14.99 2.00 -7.01
N ALA A 379 -15.33 0.82 -7.51
CA ALA A 379 -14.70 -0.44 -7.15
C ALA A 379 -14.61 -1.40 -8.34
N LEU A 380 -13.86 -2.50 -8.24
CA LEU A 380 -13.80 -3.56 -9.27
C LEU A 380 -13.53 -3.01 -10.68
N GLY A 381 -12.41 -2.30 -10.84
CA GLY A 381 -12.02 -1.71 -12.13
C GLY A 381 -12.80 -0.45 -12.52
N GLY A 382 -13.28 0.33 -11.54
CA GLY A 382 -14.03 1.56 -11.78
C GLY A 382 -13.11 2.76 -12.07
N GLY A 383 -13.07 3.22 -13.33
CA GLY A 383 -12.22 4.33 -13.76
C GLY A 383 -12.91 5.69 -13.68
N HIS A 384 -12.43 6.60 -12.81
CA HIS A 384 -13.07 7.91 -12.58
C HIS A 384 -12.17 9.11 -12.91
N ASP A 385 -12.76 10.13 -13.54
CA ASP A 385 -12.16 11.46 -13.76
C ASP A 385 -10.79 11.39 -14.43
N PHE A 386 -10.78 11.06 -15.74
CA PHE A 386 -9.59 10.92 -16.58
C PHE A 386 -8.59 9.84 -16.16
N SER A 387 -8.98 8.95 -15.25
CA SER A 387 -8.12 7.85 -14.77
C SER A 387 -8.39 6.55 -15.52
N ILE A 388 -7.49 5.58 -15.39
CA ILE A 388 -7.57 4.28 -16.06
C ILE A 388 -7.43 3.16 -15.02
N ALA A 389 -8.52 2.42 -14.84
CA ALA A 389 -8.58 1.29 -13.93
C ALA A 389 -8.59 -0.04 -14.68
N TRP A 390 -7.65 -0.93 -14.33
CA TRP A 390 -7.56 -2.31 -14.80
C TRP A 390 -7.81 -3.26 -13.64
N PHE A 391 -8.82 -4.12 -13.77
CA PHE A 391 -9.04 -5.27 -12.91
C PHE A 391 -9.04 -6.50 -13.82
N VAL A 392 -8.19 -7.48 -13.53
CA VAL A 392 -8.16 -8.76 -14.22
C VAL A 392 -8.11 -9.89 -13.20
N ASP A 393 -9.10 -10.78 -13.26
CA ASP A 393 -9.14 -12.04 -12.54
C ASP A 393 -8.75 -13.18 -13.47
N ALA A 394 -7.78 -14.01 -13.11
CA ALA A 394 -7.42 -15.17 -13.94
C ALA A 394 -8.43 -16.32 -13.85
N GLY A 395 -9.30 -16.30 -12.84
CA GLY A 395 -10.57 -17.00 -12.77
C GLY A 395 -10.72 -17.97 -11.61
N GLY A 396 -11.94 -18.49 -11.45
CA GLY A 396 -12.39 -19.46 -10.49
C GLY A 396 -13.87 -19.19 -10.21
N ASP A 397 -14.51 -19.87 -9.26
CA ASP A 397 -15.94 -19.61 -9.04
C ASP A 397 -16.09 -18.43 -8.06
N ASP A 398 -16.16 -17.20 -8.58
CA ASP A 398 -16.01 -15.95 -7.83
C ASP A 398 -17.33 -15.28 -7.44
N VAL A 399 -17.29 -14.50 -6.36
CA VAL A 399 -18.45 -13.70 -5.93
C VAL A 399 -18.09 -12.22 -5.77
N TYR A 400 -18.62 -11.42 -6.69
CA TYR A 400 -18.37 -10.00 -6.75
C TYR A 400 -19.54 -9.15 -6.28
N ARG A 401 -19.30 -8.22 -5.35
CA ARG A 401 -20.32 -7.29 -4.84
C ARG A 401 -19.88 -5.84 -4.90
N ALA A 402 -20.48 -5.02 -5.75
CA ALA A 402 -20.18 -3.58 -5.79
C ALA A 402 -21.37 -2.69 -6.21
N PRO A 403 -21.45 -1.42 -5.75
CA PRO A 403 -22.44 -0.47 -6.22
C PRO A 403 -21.82 0.52 -7.21
N GLY A 404 -22.65 1.04 -8.11
CA GLY A 404 -22.31 2.22 -8.91
C GLY A 404 -21.16 1.93 -9.88
N ILE A 405 -20.22 2.87 -10.01
CA ILE A 405 -19.07 2.84 -10.93
C ILE A 405 -18.20 1.63 -10.58
N SER A 406 -18.51 0.50 -11.21
CA SER A 406 -17.89 -0.79 -10.90
C SER A 406 -17.99 -1.77 -12.05
N TYR A 407 -17.28 -2.89 -11.97
CA TYR A 407 -17.25 -3.91 -13.02
C TYR A 407 -16.82 -3.28 -14.35
N GLY A 408 -15.70 -2.56 -14.31
CA GLY A 408 -15.14 -1.93 -15.50
C GLY A 408 -15.92 -0.71 -15.99
N ALA A 409 -16.72 -0.06 -15.15
CA ALA A 409 -17.44 1.16 -15.54
C ALA A 409 -16.48 2.37 -15.63
N GLY A 410 -16.65 3.18 -16.67
CA GLY A 410 -15.96 4.45 -16.85
C GLY A 410 -16.84 5.63 -16.47
N ASN A 411 -16.26 6.62 -15.80
CA ASN A 411 -16.94 7.84 -15.41
C ASN A 411 -16.12 9.10 -15.62
N GLU A 412 -16.76 10.16 -16.12
CA GLU A 412 -16.21 11.52 -16.17
C GLU A 412 -14.89 11.62 -16.95
N GLY A 413 -14.81 10.95 -18.11
CA GLY A 413 -13.58 10.89 -18.93
C GLY A 413 -12.62 9.78 -18.52
N GLY A 414 -12.95 9.00 -17.49
CA GLY A 414 -12.19 7.82 -17.08
C GLY A 414 -12.45 6.60 -17.97
N ALA A 415 -11.54 5.63 -17.88
CA ALA A 415 -11.62 4.33 -18.51
C ALA A 415 -11.63 3.24 -17.44
N GLY A 416 -12.73 2.49 -17.32
CA GLY A 416 -12.80 1.30 -16.47
C GLY A 416 -12.70 0.03 -17.31
N ILE A 417 -11.93 -0.94 -16.83
CA ILE A 417 -11.73 -2.23 -17.47
C ILE A 417 -11.78 -3.31 -16.40
N PHE A 418 -12.70 -4.25 -16.57
CA PHE A 418 -12.84 -5.46 -15.77
C PHE A 418 -12.82 -6.66 -16.71
N ALA A 419 -12.02 -7.66 -16.36
CA ALA A 419 -11.96 -8.93 -17.07
C ALA A 419 -11.90 -10.09 -16.08
N ASP A 420 -12.91 -10.94 -16.09
CA ASP A 420 -12.86 -12.29 -15.53
C ASP A 420 -12.51 -13.27 -16.65
N LEU A 421 -11.55 -14.17 -16.42
CA LEU A 421 -10.98 -15.02 -17.46
C LEU A 421 -11.48 -16.47 -17.44
N ALA A 422 -12.08 -16.94 -16.35
CA ALA A 422 -12.59 -18.32 -16.22
C ALA A 422 -13.45 -18.50 -14.97
N GLY A 423 -14.37 -19.46 -15.00
CA GLY A 423 -15.09 -19.93 -13.81
C GLY A 423 -16.58 -19.63 -13.88
N ALA A 424 -17.36 -19.96 -12.85
CA ALA A 424 -18.81 -19.74 -12.84
C ALA A 424 -19.22 -18.75 -11.76
N ASP A 425 -19.50 -17.52 -12.18
CA ASP A 425 -19.40 -16.36 -11.31
C ASP A 425 -20.72 -15.78 -10.88
N ARG A 426 -20.65 -15.02 -9.79
CA ARG A 426 -21.79 -14.29 -9.25
C ARG A 426 -21.49 -12.81 -9.12
N TYR A 427 -22.19 -12.03 -9.92
CA TYR A 427 -22.12 -10.58 -9.92
C TYR A 427 -23.35 -9.94 -9.26
N ASP A 428 -23.15 -9.23 -8.14
CA ASP A 428 -24.18 -8.45 -7.44
C ASP A 428 -23.89 -6.95 -7.53
N ALA A 429 -24.47 -6.30 -8.56
CA ALA A 429 -24.41 -4.86 -8.74
C ALA A 429 -25.67 -4.18 -8.20
N THR A 430 -25.54 -3.43 -7.11
CA THR A 430 -26.71 -2.80 -6.47
C THR A 430 -27.14 -1.46 -7.08
N ARG A 431 -26.47 -0.99 -8.15
CA ARG A 431 -26.82 0.23 -8.91
C ARG A 431 -26.45 0.10 -10.40
N ASP A 432 -27.05 0.96 -11.22
CA ASP A 432 -27.08 0.85 -12.68
C ASP A 432 -25.76 1.16 -13.41
N ASN A 433 -24.82 1.90 -12.78
CA ASN A 433 -23.58 2.35 -13.43
C ASN A 433 -22.47 1.29 -13.43
N SER A 434 -22.78 0.07 -13.85
CA SER A 434 -21.93 -1.12 -13.75
C SER A 434 -21.81 -1.87 -15.08
N PHE A 435 -20.96 -2.90 -15.12
CA PHE A 435 -20.81 -3.84 -16.26
C PHE A 435 -20.44 -3.15 -17.57
N GLY A 436 -19.32 -2.43 -17.54
CA GLY A 436 -18.79 -1.70 -18.69
C GLY A 436 -19.59 -0.44 -19.04
N HIS A 437 -20.38 0.10 -18.12
CA HIS A 437 -21.13 1.34 -18.35
C HIS A 437 -20.20 2.56 -18.49
N ALA A 438 -20.48 3.44 -19.45
CA ALA A 438 -19.77 4.73 -19.62
C ALA A 438 -20.68 5.94 -19.36
N ALA A 439 -20.24 6.88 -18.51
CA ALA A 439 -21.04 8.05 -18.14
C ALA A 439 -20.26 9.34 -17.90
N ILE A 440 -20.74 10.47 -18.44
CA ILE A 440 -20.37 11.82 -17.99
C ILE A 440 -21.51 12.46 -17.19
N SER A 441 -21.21 13.29 -16.18
CA SER A 441 -22.27 13.82 -15.30
C SER A 441 -23.07 14.97 -15.92
N ARG A 442 -22.49 15.72 -16.85
CA ARG A 442 -23.10 16.90 -17.49
C ARG A 442 -23.03 16.83 -19.04
N PRO A 443 -23.85 15.96 -19.67
CA PRO A 443 -23.95 15.88 -21.12
C PRO A 443 -24.23 17.24 -21.77
N GLY A 444 -23.54 17.55 -22.87
CA GLY A 444 -23.67 18.82 -23.60
C GLY A 444 -23.07 20.06 -22.91
N GLU A 445 -22.57 19.94 -21.68
CA GLU A 445 -21.98 21.04 -20.91
C GLU A 445 -20.48 20.83 -20.59
N ASP A 446 -19.92 19.66 -20.86
CA ASP A 446 -18.52 19.31 -20.60
C ASP A 446 -17.77 18.87 -21.88
N PRO A 447 -17.34 19.84 -22.72
CA PRO A 447 -16.68 19.55 -23.99
C PRO A 447 -15.32 18.86 -23.82
N LEU A 448 -14.67 19.01 -22.65
CA LEU A 448 -13.40 18.35 -22.35
C LEU A 448 -13.61 16.84 -22.24
N ARG A 449 -14.56 16.41 -21.42
CA ARG A 449 -14.85 14.98 -21.23
C ARG A 449 -15.48 14.35 -22.46
N GLN A 450 -16.30 15.09 -23.18
CA GLN A 450 -16.81 14.65 -24.49
C GLN A 450 -15.68 14.36 -25.49
N MET A 451 -14.64 15.21 -25.51
CA MET A 451 -13.49 15.05 -26.40
C MET A 451 -12.55 13.91 -25.99
N HIS A 452 -12.24 13.79 -24.69
CA HIS A 452 -11.38 12.72 -24.19
C HIS A 452 -12.05 11.34 -24.30
N GLY A 453 -13.37 11.31 -24.13
CA GLY A 453 -14.17 10.10 -24.12
C GLY A 453 -14.16 9.41 -22.76
N THR A 454 -15.25 8.71 -22.47
CA THR A 454 -15.40 7.85 -21.29
C THR A 454 -15.57 6.42 -21.77
N VAL A 455 -14.78 5.49 -21.23
CA VAL A 455 -14.75 4.11 -21.69
C VAL A 455 -15.11 3.17 -20.54
N GLY A 456 -16.04 2.25 -20.79
CA GLY A 456 -16.32 1.15 -19.87
C GLY A 456 -16.21 -0.19 -20.60
N VAL A 457 -15.51 -1.15 -20.00
CA VAL A 457 -15.30 -2.48 -20.56
C VAL A 457 -15.52 -3.52 -19.47
N PHE A 458 -16.48 -4.41 -19.70
CA PHE A 458 -16.68 -5.63 -18.92
C PHE A 458 -16.45 -6.85 -19.80
N LEU A 459 -15.58 -7.74 -19.37
CA LEU A 459 -15.32 -9.01 -20.02
C LEU A 459 -15.46 -10.11 -18.98
N ASP A 460 -16.13 -11.17 -19.37
CA ASP A 460 -16.24 -12.42 -18.64
C ASP A 460 -16.03 -13.54 -19.66
N ALA A 461 -15.15 -14.48 -19.34
CA ALA A 461 -14.80 -15.59 -20.20
C ALA A 461 -15.02 -16.92 -19.49
N ASP A 462 -15.77 -17.79 -20.17
CA ASP A 462 -16.20 -19.09 -19.63
C ASP A 462 -17.30 -18.99 -18.57
N GLY A 463 -17.81 -20.11 -18.06
CA GLY A 463 -18.78 -20.07 -16.97
C GLY A 463 -20.25 -20.14 -17.30
N VAL A 464 -21.05 -20.26 -16.24
CA VAL A 464 -22.50 -20.08 -16.27
C VAL A 464 -22.87 -19.11 -15.14
N ASP A 465 -22.96 -17.85 -15.48
CA ASP A 465 -22.85 -16.75 -14.52
C ASP A 465 -24.20 -16.21 -14.12
N THR A 466 -24.23 -15.60 -12.93
CA THR A 466 -25.43 -15.01 -12.37
C THR A 466 -25.26 -13.52 -12.12
N TYR A 467 -26.24 -12.76 -12.60
CA TYR A 467 -26.23 -11.30 -12.53
C TYR A 467 -27.41 -10.80 -11.71
N ALA A 468 -27.14 -10.04 -10.65
CA ALA A 468 -28.13 -9.31 -9.87
C ALA A 468 -27.95 -7.79 -10.09
N ARG A 469 -29.01 -7.11 -10.55
CA ARG A 469 -29.02 -5.66 -10.78
C ARG A 469 -30.43 -5.04 -10.82
N PRO A 470 -30.60 -3.76 -10.44
CA PRO A 470 -31.81 -2.99 -10.75
C PRO A 470 -31.96 -2.79 -12.27
N GLU A 471 -33.17 -2.93 -12.82
CA GLU A 471 -33.41 -3.08 -14.28
C GLU A 471 -32.97 -1.88 -15.17
N ILE A 472 -32.02 -2.12 -16.11
CA ILE A 472 -31.85 -1.52 -17.46
C ILE A 472 -31.23 -2.61 -18.38
N ALA A 473 -31.48 -2.65 -19.71
CA ALA A 473 -30.92 -3.52 -20.80
C ALA A 473 -30.15 -4.84 -20.46
N PRO A 474 -30.34 -5.98 -21.17
CA PRO A 474 -29.95 -7.31 -20.67
C PRO A 474 -28.43 -7.52 -20.53
N VAL A 475 -27.92 -7.36 -19.31
CA VAL A 475 -26.71 -8.04 -18.83
C VAL A 475 -27.15 -9.44 -18.43
N ALA A 476 -26.49 -10.45 -19.00
CA ALA A 476 -26.81 -11.85 -18.80
C ALA A 476 -25.65 -12.72 -19.30
N ASN A 477 -25.64 -13.96 -18.84
CA ASN A 477 -24.80 -15.02 -19.39
C ASN A 477 -24.94 -15.14 -20.92
N ASP A 478 -23.84 -15.40 -21.60
CA ASP A 478 -23.73 -15.55 -23.07
C ASP A 478 -24.31 -14.36 -23.85
N ALA A 479 -24.09 -13.14 -23.35
CA ALA A 479 -24.60 -11.92 -23.97
C ALA A 479 -23.51 -10.92 -24.33
N THR A 480 -23.88 -10.02 -25.24
CA THR A 480 -23.09 -8.82 -25.56
C THR A 480 -24.01 -7.63 -25.47
N TRP A 481 -23.58 -6.59 -24.78
CA TRP A 481 -24.35 -5.38 -24.59
C TRP A 481 -23.50 -4.12 -24.77
N GLN A 482 -24.18 -3.00 -24.95
CA GLN A 482 -23.61 -1.67 -24.91
C GLN A 482 -24.36 -0.86 -23.88
N GLN A 483 -23.63 -0.15 -23.02
CA GLN A 483 -24.21 0.62 -21.92
C GLN A 483 -23.53 1.98 -21.80
N ALA A 484 -24.31 3.03 -21.99
CA ALA A 484 -23.87 4.40 -21.80
C ALA A 484 -25.04 5.24 -21.29
N ARG A 485 -24.75 6.33 -20.58
CA ARG A 485 -25.78 7.21 -20.03
C ARG A 485 -26.58 7.91 -21.13
N THR A 486 -25.88 8.41 -22.14
CA THR A 486 -26.38 9.27 -23.21
C THR A 486 -25.95 8.74 -24.58
N GLY A 487 -24.76 8.16 -24.66
CA GLY A 487 -24.25 7.49 -25.86
C GLY A 487 -23.04 8.17 -26.52
N PRO A 488 -22.61 7.68 -27.69
CA PRO A 488 -21.32 8.02 -28.29
C PRO A 488 -21.19 9.48 -28.75
N GLU A 489 -22.30 10.19 -28.95
CA GLU A 489 -22.29 11.63 -29.25
C GLU A 489 -21.69 12.45 -28.10
N GLU A 490 -21.81 11.96 -26.87
CA GLU A 490 -21.23 12.55 -25.65
C GLU A 490 -19.84 11.97 -25.32
N GLY A 491 -19.23 11.22 -26.24
CA GLY A 491 -17.93 10.56 -26.02
C GLY A 491 -18.01 9.31 -25.13
N GLU A 492 -19.21 8.85 -24.78
CA GLU A 492 -19.41 7.67 -23.93
C GLU A 492 -19.40 6.38 -24.76
N ARG A 493 -18.53 5.43 -24.39
CA ARG A 493 -18.38 4.13 -25.06
C ARG A 493 -18.30 3.03 -24.02
N GLY A 494 -19.41 2.34 -23.81
CA GLY A 494 -19.45 1.19 -22.90
C GLY A 494 -19.81 -0.09 -23.63
N VAL A 495 -19.10 -1.17 -23.29
CA VAL A 495 -19.33 -2.52 -23.81
C VAL A 495 -19.22 -3.53 -22.69
N GLY A 496 -20.06 -4.54 -22.72
CA GLY A 496 -19.84 -5.74 -21.95
C GLY A 496 -20.06 -6.99 -22.78
N VAL A 497 -19.26 -8.01 -22.49
CA VAL A 497 -19.28 -9.31 -23.15
C VAL A 497 -19.14 -10.37 -22.07
N ASP A 498 -20.05 -11.33 -22.10
CA ASP A 498 -19.98 -12.58 -21.37
C ASP A 498 -20.09 -13.70 -22.42
N ARG A 499 -19.24 -14.72 -22.29
CA ARG A 499 -19.25 -15.85 -23.22
C ARG A 499 -18.69 -17.13 -22.60
N SER A 500 -19.54 -18.13 -22.44
CA SER A 500 -19.14 -19.47 -22.06
C SER A 500 -18.17 -20.09 -23.11
N GLY A 501 -17.07 -20.68 -22.66
CA GLY A 501 -15.96 -21.15 -23.50
C GLY A 501 -15.24 -20.06 -24.28
N GLY A 502 -15.37 -18.80 -23.85
CA GLY A 502 -14.69 -17.64 -24.42
C GLY A 502 -13.19 -17.66 -24.21
N ARG A 503 -12.51 -16.68 -24.80
CA ARG A 503 -11.15 -16.30 -24.42
C ARG A 503 -11.14 -14.78 -24.39
N ALA A 504 -10.87 -14.19 -23.24
CA ALA A 504 -10.70 -12.75 -23.20
C ALA A 504 -9.45 -12.37 -23.99
N GLY A 505 -9.59 -11.34 -24.81
CA GLY A 505 -8.49 -10.66 -25.49
C GLY A 505 -8.83 -9.18 -25.46
N LEU A 506 -7.96 -8.40 -24.82
CA LEU A 506 -8.09 -6.94 -24.72
C LEU A 506 -7.69 -6.25 -26.02
#